data_AF-A0A7S4DVY7-F1
#
_entry.id   AF-A0A7S4DVY7-F1
#
_cell.length_a   1.000
_cell.length_b   1.000
_cell.length_c   1.000
_cell.angle_alpha   90.00
_cell.angle_beta   90.00
_cell.angle_gamma   90.00
#
_symmetry.space_group_name_H-M   'P 1'
#
loop_
_entity.id
_entity.type
_entity.pdbx_description
1 polymer ?
#
loop_
_entity_poly.entity_id
_entity_poly.type
_entity_poly.pdbx_seq_one_letter_code
_entity_poly.pdbx_strand_id
1 'polypeptide(L)'
;MKFFSVVRESDQSPIRGYFLTYFVSGCCILIGSLNAIAPLISMFFMITYGLINLSTFVLEISKSPSWRPKFIYYNKWVSFFGFLLCLVIMFLTSWYIALASILIAAAIYFYIDHTDPTVNWGSANQAWEFYSVEKSMMRMRRFVSHVKTYRPHYLVMTGEPEDRLHMARFVGSLRKGYGITVYGNVLTGDWNYKSTVKTFRSKKFDYGYFENTSVDGLKVRGFVSSVIANNLRAGLQSLLCCAGLGVMRPNVLMLGFKENWDVVEKKESKSNEDRIGASVDEYVAMIRDGFKMGMSLMIGRNLQKINWDERVPEGGTADGYIDVYWLVDDGGLTLL
;
A
#
# COMPACT_ATOMS: atom_id res chain seq x y z
N MET A 1 -10.91 -25.57 2.32
CA MET A 1 -11.84 -26.30 1.43
C MET A 1 -11.15 -27.46 0.67
N LYS A 2 -10.54 -28.45 1.35
CA LYS A 2 -9.91 -29.62 0.67
C LYS A 2 -10.71 -30.92 0.78
N PHE A 3 -11.73 -30.97 1.65
CA PHE A 3 -12.49 -32.19 1.92
C PHE A 3 -13.45 -32.55 0.77
N PHE A 4 -14.18 -31.57 0.23
CA PHE A 4 -15.12 -31.77 -0.88
C PHE A 4 -14.48 -31.67 -2.27
N SER A 5 -13.19 -31.31 -2.35
CA SER A 5 -12.44 -31.25 -3.62
C SER A 5 -11.87 -32.60 -4.05
N VAL A 6 -12.14 -33.68 -3.32
CA VAL A 6 -11.70 -35.03 -3.68
C VAL A 6 -12.69 -35.62 -4.68
N VAL A 7 -12.17 -35.93 -5.85
CA VAL A 7 -12.95 -36.35 -7.01
C VAL A 7 -12.53 -37.77 -7.40
N ARG A 8 -13.46 -38.60 -7.88
CA ARG A 8 -13.13 -39.95 -8.38
C ARG A 8 -12.24 -39.85 -9.62
N GLU A 9 -11.14 -40.59 -9.63
CA GLU A 9 -10.12 -40.52 -10.70
C GLU A 9 -10.63 -40.91 -12.09
N SER A 10 -11.61 -41.81 -12.18
CA SER A 10 -12.12 -42.30 -13.47
C SER A 10 -12.92 -41.25 -14.26
N ASP A 11 -13.88 -40.60 -13.61
CA ASP A 11 -14.91 -39.78 -14.28
C ASP A 11 -15.00 -38.36 -13.72
N GLN A 12 -14.03 -37.96 -12.90
CA GLN A 12 -14.02 -36.67 -12.23
C GLN A 12 -15.35 -36.35 -11.49
N SER A 13 -15.96 -37.39 -10.90
CA SER A 13 -17.22 -37.28 -10.14
C SER A 13 -16.99 -36.94 -8.66
N PRO A 14 -17.62 -35.88 -8.10
CA PRO A 14 -17.43 -35.45 -6.71
C PRO A 14 -18.31 -36.26 -5.74
N ILE A 15 -17.89 -37.50 -5.42
CA ILE A 15 -18.67 -38.44 -4.58
C ILE A 15 -19.10 -37.83 -3.23
N ARG A 16 -18.20 -37.13 -2.54
CA ARG A 16 -18.51 -36.50 -1.24
C ARG A 16 -19.55 -35.38 -1.38
N GLY A 17 -19.55 -34.68 -2.50
CA GLY A 17 -20.57 -33.69 -2.83
C GLY A 17 -21.93 -34.33 -3.05
N TYR A 18 -22.01 -35.48 -3.74
CA TYR A 18 -23.27 -36.20 -3.92
C TYR A 18 -23.88 -36.65 -2.60
N PHE A 19 -23.09 -37.17 -1.66
CA PHE A 19 -23.59 -37.53 -0.33
C PHE A 19 -24.14 -36.32 0.44
N LEU A 20 -23.47 -35.17 0.37
CA LEU A 20 -23.96 -33.94 0.98
C LEU A 20 -25.29 -33.51 0.36
N THR A 21 -25.38 -33.47 -0.98
CA THR A 21 -26.61 -33.11 -1.68
C THR A 21 -27.75 -34.09 -1.37
N TYR A 22 -27.47 -35.39 -1.30
CA TYR A 22 -28.44 -36.42 -0.91
C TYR A 22 -28.99 -36.20 0.50
N PHE A 23 -28.12 -35.85 1.46
CA PHE A 23 -28.55 -35.57 2.83
C PHE A 23 -29.43 -34.30 2.90
N VAL A 24 -28.98 -33.22 2.25
CA VAL A 24 -29.73 -31.95 2.21
C VAL A 24 -31.08 -32.12 1.52
N SER A 25 -31.14 -32.82 0.38
CA SER A 25 -32.39 -33.09 -0.31
C SER A 25 -33.32 -34.01 0.49
N GLY A 26 -32.75 -35.01 1.18
CA GLY A 26 -33.48 -35.87 2.12
C GLY A 26 -34.15 -35.07 3.24
N CYS A 27 -33.43 -34.13 3.86
CA CYS A 27 -34.00 -33.22 4.86
C CYS A 27 -35.17 -32.40 4.31
N CYS A 28 -35.06 -31.88 3.08
CA CYS A 28 -36.15 -31.15 2.43
C CYS A 28 -37.38 -32.02 2.16
N ILE A 29 -37.20 -33.28 1.76
CA ILE A 29 -38.31 -34.22 1.52
C ILE A 29 -39.05 -34.54 2.82
N LEU A 30 -38.31 -34.68 3.95
CA LEU A 30 -38.89 -34.95 5.26
C LEU A 30 -39.84 -33.85 5.77
N ILE A 31 -39.74 -32.62 5.26
CA ILE A 31 -40.67 -31.52 5.60
C ILE A 31 -42.10 -31.84 5.13
N GLY A 32 -42.26 -32.70 4.11
CA GLY A 32 -43.56 -33.26 3.70
C GLY A 32 -44.60 -32.25 3.20
N SER A 33 -44.23 -30.98 3.03
CA SER A 33 -45.14 -29.90 2.63
C SER A 33 -44.52 -28.99 1.58
N LEU A 34 -45.10 -29.03 0.38
CA LEU A 34 -44.63 -28.22 -0.76
C LEU A 34 -44.69 -26.72 -0.46
N ASN A 35 -45.75 -26.29 0.26
CA ASN A 35 -45.98 -24.89 0.62
C ASN A 35 -44.91 -24.33 1.58
N ALA A 36 -44.24 -25.18 2.38
CA ALA A 36 -43.13 -24.75 3.23
C ALA A 36 -41.80 -24.72 2.48
N ILE A 37 -41.61 -25.63 1.52
CA ILE A 37 -40.37 -25.75 0.74
C ILE A 37 -40.25 -24.63 -0.31
N ALA A 38 -41.35 -24.25 -0.96
CA ALA A 38 -41.33 -23.29 -2.07
C ALA A 38 -40.75 -21.91 -1.69
N PRO A 39 -41.12 -21.28 -0.56
CA PRO A 39 -40.50 -20.03 -0.11
C PRO A 39 -39.01 -20.20 0.20
N LEU A 40 -38.61 -21.31 0.82
CA LEU A 40 -37.23 -21.58 1.21
C LEU A 40 -36.29 -21.66 -0.01
N ILE A 41 -36.68 -22.41 -1.03
CA ILE A 41 -35.92 -22.50 -2.29
C ILE A 41 -35.89 -21.15 -3.01
N SER A 42 -37.02 -20.44 -3.04
CA SER A 42 -37.12 -19.13 -3.69
C SER A 42 -36.16 -18.11 -3.07
N MET A 43 -35.94 -18.14 -1.75
CA MET A 43 -34.98 -17.26 -1.07
C MET A 43 -33.54 -17.51 -1.52
N PHE A 44 -33.13 -18.78 -1.68
CA PHE A 44 -31.78 -19.13 -2.15
C PHE A 44 -31.54 -18.66 -3.60
N PHE A 45 -32.54 -18.76 -4.48
CA PHE A 45 -32.42 -18.24 -5.83
C PHE A 45 -32.42 -16.71 -5.86
N MET A 46 -33.30 -16.06 -5.09
CA MET A 46 -33.38 -14.60 -5.03
C MET A 46 -32.09 -13.96 -4.52
N ILE A 47 -31.47 -14.52 -3.47
CA ILE A 47 -30.20 -13.99 -2.98
C ILE A 47 -29.08 -14.18 -4.00
N THR A 48 -29.05 -15.31 -4.70
CA THR A 48 -28.05 -15.56 -5.75
C THR A 48 -28.21 -14.59 -6.92
N TYR A 49 -29.44 -14.38 -7.41
CA TYR A 49 -29.72 -13.41 -8.46
C TYR A 49 -29.42 -11.97 -8.03
N GLY A 50 -29.76 -11.63 -6.78
CA GLY A 50 -29.41 -10.35 -6.18
C GLY A 50 -27.90 -10.13 -6.14
N LEU A 51 -27.14 -11.10 -5.65
CA LEU A 51 -25.67 -11.00 -5.56
C LEU A 51 -25.01 -10.93 -6.94
N ILE A 52 -25.52 -11.63 -7.95
CA ILE A 52 -25.03 -11.52 -9.34
C ILE A 52 -25.28 -10.10 -9.87
N ASN A 53 -26.49 -9.58 -9.71
CA ASN A 53 -26.85 -8.23 -10.12
C ASN A 53 -26.00 -7.17 -9.41
N LEU A 54 -25.80 -7.30 -8.10
CA LEU A 54 -24.92 -6.43 -7.32
C LEU A 54 -23.45 -6.52 -7.78
N SER A 55 -22.93 -7.73 -8.01
CA SER A 55 -21.55 -7.95 -8.46
C SER A 55 -21.30 -7.27 -9.81
N THR A 56 -22.20 -7.45 -10.78
CA THR A 56 -22.05 -6.80 -12.10
C THR A 56 -22.16 -5.28 -12.02
N PHE A 57 -22.98 -4.75 -11.12
CA PHE A 57 -23.06 -3.30 -10.86
C PHE A 57 -21.76 -2.75 -10.26
N VAL A 58 -21.25 -3.39 -9.20
CA VAL A 58 -20.02 -2.97 -8.50
C VAL A 58 -18.83 -3.04 -9.46
N LEU A 59 -18.67 -4.11 -10.24
CA LEU A 59 -17.56 -4.25 -11.19
C LEU A 59 -17.54 -3.13 -12.25
N GLU A 60 -18.71 -2.71 -12.74
CA GLU A 60 -18.83 -1.63 -13.73
C GLU A 60 -18.57 -0.25 -13.12
N ILE A 61 -19.01 -0.02 -11.88
CA ILE A 61 -18.73 1.22 -11.16
C ILE A 61 -17.24 1.33 -10.82
N SER A 62 -16.62 0.21 -10.46
CA SER A 62 -15.20 0.14 -10.13
C SER A 62 -14.27 0.14 -11.33
N LYS A 63 -14.82 0.11 -12.54
CA LYS A 63 -14.03 0.08 -13.78
C LYS A 63 -12.95 -1.01 -13.73
N SER A 64 -13.32 -2.17 -13.16
CA SER A 64 -12.42 -3.30 -13.03
C SER A 64 -11.90 -3.71 -14.42
N PRO A 65 -10.58 -3.88 -14.63
CA PRO A 65 -10.01 -4.13 -15.95
C PRO A 65 -10.60 -5.35 -16.67
N SER A 66 -10.96 -6.38 -15.90
CA SER A 66 -11.54 -7.65 -16.38
C SER A 66 -13.01 -7.51 -16.80
N TRP A 67 -13.71 -6.47 -16.36
CA TRP A 67 -15.12 -6.27 -16.64
C TRP A 67 -15.31 -5.40 -17.89
N ARG A 68 -15.61 -6.04 -19.02
CA ARG A 68 -15.86 -5.40 -20.32
C ARG A 68 -17.08 -6.03 -20.99
N PRO A 69 -18.30 -5.78 -20.47
CA PRO A 69 -19.51 -6.36 -21.04
C PRO A 69 -19.68 -5.89 -22.49
N LYS A 70 -19.68 -6.84 -23.43
CA LYS A 70 -19.87 -6.57 -24.87
C LYS A 70 -21.34 -6.56 -25.29
N PHE A 71 -22.23 -6.93 -24.38
CA PHE A 71 -23.65 -7.01 -24.66
C PHE A 71 -24.26 -5.62 -24.77
N ILE A 72 -24.94 -5.35 -25.89
CA ILE A 72 -25.41 -4.00 -26.27
C ILE A 72 -26.43 -3.44 -25.28
N TYR A 73 -27.30 -4.28 -24.72
CA TYR A 73 -28.35 -3.86 -23.79
C TYR A 73 -27.93 -3.94 -22.31
N TYR A 74 -26.65 -4.18 -22.02
CA TYR A 74 -26.17 -4.13 -20.66
C TYR A 74 -26.14 -2.69 -20.15
N ASN A 75 -26.76 -2.44 -19.00
CA ASN A 75 -26.69 -1.17 -18.29
C ASN A 75 -26.57 -1.42 -16.79
N LYS A 76 -25.56 -0.82 -16.16
CA LYS A 76 -25.30 -0.94 -14.72
C LYS A 76 -26.51 -0.59 -13.85
N TRP A 77 -27.29 0.41 -14.26
CA TRP A 77 -28.47 0.82 -13.49
C TRP A 77 -29.59 -0.21 -13.54
N VAL A 78 -29.67 -0.97 -14.64
CA VAL A 78 -30.60 -2.11 -14.74
C VAL A 78 -30.16 -3.24 -13.81
N SER A 79 -28.84 -3.53 -13.73
CA SER A 79 -28.31 -4.47 -12.74
C SER A 79 -28.61 -4.02 -11.30
N PHE A 80 -28.40 -2.75 -10.97
CA PHE A 80 -28.72 -2.23 -9.65
C PHE A 80 -30.21 -2.32 -9.32
N PHE A 81 -31.07 -1.98 -10.29
CA PHE A 81 -32.51 -2.13 -10.14
C PHE A 81 -32.91 -3.60 -9.95
N GLY A 82 -32.31 -4.53 -10.70
CA GLY A 82 -32.53 -5.96 -10.54
C GLY A 82 -32.15 -6.47 -9.15
N PHE A 83 -31.05 -5.98 -8.58
CA PHE A 83 -30.67 -6.27 -7.19
C PHE A 83 -31.72 -5.77 -6.19
N LEU A 84 -32.17 -4.52 -6.33
CA LEU A 84 -33.19 -3.95 -5.46
C LEU A 84 -34.51 -4.70 -5.57
N LEU A 85 -34.91 -5.08 -6.79
CA LEU A 85 -36.11 -5.89 -7.04
C LEU A 85 -36.03 -7.24 -6.34
N CYS A 86 -34.88 -7.93 -6.42
CA CYS A 86 -34.66 -9.19 -5.70
C CYS A 86 -34.81 -9.01 -4.18
N LEU A 87 -34.23 -7.94 -3.60
CA LEU A 87 -34.38 -7.66 -2.17
C LEU A 87 -35.83 -7.40 -1.79
N VAL A 88 -36.56 -6.58 -2.55
CA VAL A 88 -37.98 -6.30 -2.29
C VAL A 88 -38.80 -7.58 -2.33
N ILE A 89 -38.62 -8.43 -3.34
CA ILE A 89 -39.35 -9.70 -3.45
C ILE A 89 -39.02 -10.65 -2.29
N MET A 90 -37.76 -10.68 -1.83
CA MET A 90 -37.39 -11.44 -0.63
C MET A 90 -38.16 -10.98 0.60
N PHE A 91 -38.19 -9.67 0.89
CA PHE A 91 -38.93 -9.14 2.03
C PHE A 91 -40.45 -9.33 1.91
N LEU A 92 -41.02 -9.24 0.70
CA LEU A 92 -42.43 -9.50 0.44
C LEU A 92 -42.83 -10.97 0.65
N THR A 93 -41.92 -11.91 0.38
CA THR A 93 -42.21 -13.34 0.54
C THR A 93 -42.17 -13.76 2.00
N SER A 94 -41.07 -13.43 2.70
CA SER A 94 -40.94 -13.67 4.13
C SER A 94 -39.79 -12.86 4.70
N TRP A 95 -40.11 -11.86 5.52
CA TRP A 95 -39.13 -10.94 6.08
C TRP A 95 -38.11 -11.62 7.00
N TYR A 96 -38.52 -12.63 7.78
CA TYR A 96 -37.64 -13.31 8.74
C TYR A 96 -36.66 -14.27 8.06
N ILE A 97 -37.09 -15.01 7.02
CA ILE A 97 -36.19 -15.87 6.24
C ILE A 97 -35.26 -14.98 5.41
N ALA A 98 -35.77 -13.90 4.82
CA ALA A 98 -34.94 -12.95 4.07
C ALA A 98 -33.80 -12.38 4.93
N LEU A 99 -34.10 -11.93 6.15
CA LEU A 99 -33.09 -11.42 7.07
C LEU A 99 -32.06 -12.49 7.47
N ALA A 100 -32.51 -13.73 7.74
CA ALA A 100 -31.62 -14.84 8.03
C ALA A 100 -30.70 -15.17 6.83
N SER A 101 -31.22 -15.21 5.61
CA SER A 101 -30.43 -15.46 4.39
C SER A 101 -29.42 -14.35 4.12
N ILE A 102 -29.79 -13.09 4.28
CA ILE A 102 -28.88 -11.95 4.14
C ILE A 102 -27.76 -12.03 5.18
N LEU A 103 -28.08 -12.36 6.43
CA LEU A 103 -27.09 -12.48 7.51
C LEU A 103 -26.10 -13.62 7.22
N ILE A 104 -26.58 -14.78 6.76
CA ILE A 104 -25.71 -15.90 6.37
C ILE A 104 -24.80 -15.51 5.21
N ALA A 105 -25.34 -14.85 4.17
CA ALA A 105 -24.53 -14.38 3.04
C ALA A 105 -23.48 -13.35 3.46
N ALA A 106 -23.83 -12.41 4.34
CA ALA A 106 -22.89 -11.44 4.90
C ALA A 106 -21.81 -12.11 5.74
N ALA A 107 -22.16 -13.09 6.58
CA ALA A 107 -21.20 -13.86 7.37
C ALA A 107 -20.22 -14.63 6.47
N ILE A 108 -20.70 -15.24 5.39
CA ILE A 108 -19.83 -15.90 4.40
C ILE A 108 -18.92 -14.88 3.71
N TYR A 109 -19.45 -13.72 3.31
CA TYR A 109 -18.67 -12.66 2.68
C TYR A 109 -17.55 -12.19 3.60
N PHE A 110 -17.86 -11.82 4.85
CA PHE A 110 -16.86 -11.37 5.83
C PHE A 110 -15.87 -12.47 6.19
N TYR A 111 -16.31 -13.73 6.26
CA TYR A 111 -15.40 -14.86 6.48
C TYR A 111 -14.39 -15.00 5.33
N ILE A 112 -14.83 -14.87 4.08
CA ILE A 112 -13.93 -14.93 2.91
C ILE A 112 -12.98 -13.74 2.89
N ASP A 113 -13.50 -12.53 3.11
CA ASP A 113 -12.73 -11.29 3.16
C ASP A 113 -11.64 -11.36 4.24
N HIS A 114 -11.96 -11.87 5.43
CA HIS A 114 -10.97 -12.01 6.51
C HIS A 114 -9.97 -13.15 6.30
N THR A 115 -10.35 -14.19 5.55
CA THR A 115 -9.47 -15.33 5.29
C THR A 115 -8.45 -15.03 4.17
N ASP A 116 -8.70 -14.00 3.34
CA ASP A 116 -7.87 -13.57 2.21
C ASP A 116 -7.19 -14.75 1.48
N PRO A 117 -7.96 -15.75 0.99
CA PRO A 117 -7.36 -16.90 0.34
C PRO A 117 -6.56 -16.44 -0.88
N THR A 118 -5.37 -17.01 -1.08
CA THR A 118 -4.51 -16.73 -2.25
C THR A 118 -5.17 -17.25 -3.53
N VAL A 119 -6.12 -16.48 -4.05
CA VAL A 119 -6.90 -16.79 -5.24
C VAL A 119 -6.29 -16.11 -6.46
N ASN A 120 -6.36 -16.80 -7.60
CA ASN A 120 -5.79 -16.32 -8.86
C ASN A 120 -6.64 -15.24 -9.56
N TRP A 121 -7.81 -14.91 -9.01
CA TRP A 121 -8.69 -13.86 -9.50
C TRP A 121 -8.58 -12.63 -8.59
N GLY A 122 -8.22 -11.49 -9.17
CA GLY A 122 -8.06 -10.22 -8.43
C GLY A 122 -9.35 -9.77 -7.74
N SER A 123 -9.23 -9.03 -6.63
CA SER A 123 -10.39 -8.57 -5.87
C SER A 123 -10.97 -7.27 -6.44
N ALA A 124 -12.31 -7.14 -6.40
CA ALA A 124 -13.00 -5.93 -6.84
C ALA A 124 -12.64 -4.70 -5.97
N ASN A 125 -12.34 -4.94 -4.68
CA ASN A 125 -11.92 -3.91 -3.74
C ASN A 125 -10.55 -3.31 -4.12
N GLN A 126 -9.56 -4.16 -4.43
CA GLN A 126 -8.26 -3.70 -4.93
C GLN A 126 -8.39 -2.89 -6.23
N ALA A 127 -9.25 -3.33 -7.15
CA ALA A 127 -9.52 -2.60 -8.38
C ALA A 127 -10.15 -1.21 -8.12
N TRP A 128 -11.09 -1.13 -7.18
CA TRP A 128 -11.71 0.15 -6.77
C TRP A 128 -10.70 1.11 -6.17
N GLU A 129 -9.87 0.64 -5.23
CA GLU A 129 -8.84 1.46 -4.59
C GLU A 129 -7.82 1.98 -5.61
N PHE A 130 -7.34 1.11 -6.51
CA PHE A 130 -6.43 1.50 -7.57
C PHE A 130 -7.04 2.58 -8.47
N TYR A 131 -8.28 2.38 -8.92
CA TYR A 131 -9.01 3.36 -9.73
C TYR A 131 -9.21 4.69 -8.98
N SER A 132 -9.52 4.63 -7.67
CA SER A 132 -9.68 5.81 -6.82
C SER A 132 -8.38 6.61 -6.72
N VAL A 133 -7.24 5.95 -6.49
CA VAL A 133 -5.92 6.58 -6.42
C VAL A 133 -5.55 7.20 -7.77
N GLU A 134 -5.67 6.46 -8.87
CA GLU A 134 -5.37 6.94 -10.22
C GLU A 134 -6.21 8.19 -10.56
N LYS A 135 -7.53 8.10 -10.37
CA LYS A 135 -8.45 9.21 -10.65
C LYS A 135 -8.17 10.42 -9.76
N SER A 136 -7.75 10.21 -8.52
CA SER A 136 -7.38 11.28 -7.61
C SER A 136 -6.06 11.94 -8.02
N MET A 137 -5.05 11.16 -8.42
CA MET A 137 -3.80 11.68 -8.99
C MET A 137 -4.01 12.51 -10.26
N MET A 138 -4.85 12.03 -11.19
CA MET A 138 -5.18 12.76 -12.42
C MET A 138 -5.92 14.07 -12.13
N ARG A 139 -6.77 14.10 -11.10
CA ARG A 139 -7.42 15.33 -10.63
C ARG A 139 -6.42 16.30 -10.01
N MET A 140 -5.48 15.80 -9.20
CA MET A 140 -4.46 16.62 -8.54
C MET A 140 -3.59 17.39 -9.54
N ARG A 141 -3.32 16.82 -10.72
CA ARG A 141 -2.54 17.48 -11.79
C ARG A 141 -3.14 18.81 -12.26
N ARG A 142 -4.44 19.06 -12.04
CA ARG A 142 -5.12 20.29 -12.45
C ARG A 142 -4.91 21.45 -11.48
N PHE A 143 -4.48 21.19 -10.25
CA PHE A 143 -4.27 22.25 -9.27
C PHE A 143 -2.89 22.88 -9.47
N VAL A 144 -2.85 24.22 -9.45
CA VAL A 144 -1.60 24.98 -9.46
C VAL A 144 -1.02 24.96 -8.04
N SER A 145 0.27 24.65 -7.91
CA SER A 145 0.96 24.70 -6.62
C SER A 145 1.02 26.14 -6.11
N HIS A 146 0.54 26.36 -4.88
CA HIS A 146 0.61 27.66 -4.20
C HIS A 146 1.49 27.55 -2.94
N VAL A 147 2.23 28.61 -2.61
CA VAL A 147 3.20 28.64 -1.50
C VAL A 147 2.54 28.29 -0.15
N LYS A 148 1.35 28.84 0.11
CA LYS A 148 0.55 28.56 1.33
C LYS A 148 0.07 27.11 1.47
N THR A 149 0.09 26.34 0.37
CA THR A 149 -0.34 24.93 0.35
C THR A 149 0.84 23.98 0.15
N TYR A 150 2.07 24.49 0.27
CA TYR A 150 3.26 23.67 0.18
C TYR A 150 3.20 22.55 1.21
N ARG A 151 3.51 21.34 0.77
CA ARG A 151 3.62 20.16 1.63
C ARG A 151 4.97 19.51 1.35
N PRO A 152 5.80 19.29 2.38
CA PRO A 152 7.07 18.62 2.18
C PRO A 152 6.83 17.12 1.94
N HIS A 153 7.34 16.64 0.81
CA HIS A 153 7.44 15.24 0.43
C HIS A 153 8.91 14.87 0.41
N TYR A 154 9.30 13.94 1.28
CA TYR A 154 10.71 13.69 1.56
C TYR A 154 11.23 12.52 0.74
N LEU A 155 12.39 12.70 0.12
CA LEU A 155 13.28 11.63 -0.35
C LEU A 155 14.42 11.53 0.66
N VAL A 156 14.44 10.46 1.45
CA VAL A 156 15.39 10.29 2.55
C VAL A 156 16.42 9.23 2.18
N MET A 157 17.69 9.62 2.11
CA MET A 157 18.78 8.70 1.78
C MET A 157 19.24 7.92 3.02
N THR A 158 18.44 6.93 3.41
CA THR A 158 18.71 6.04 4.56
C THR A 158 19.61 4.87 4.19
N GLY A 159 19.65 4.46 2.92
CA GLY A 159 20.02 3.08 2.61
C GLY A 159 18.83 2.17 2.96
N GLU A 160 19.10 1.03 3.58
CA GLU A 160 18.02 0.25 4.20
C GLU A 160 17.39 1.08 5.34
N PRO A 161 16.06 1.25 5.39
CA PRO A 161 15.43 2.08 6.42
C PRO A 161 15.76 1.64 7.86
N GLU A 162 16.03 0.35 8.05
CA GLU A 162 16.42 -0.25 9.34
C GLU A 162 17.81 0.23 9.81
N ASP A 163 18.77 0.35 8.88
CA ASP A 163 20.15 0.77 9.18
C ASP A 163 20.20 2.20 9.76
N ARG A 164 19.29 3.08 9.31
CA ARG A 164 19.23 4.49 9.71
C ARG A 164 17.84 4.89 10.19
N LEU A 165 17.28 4.09 11.11
CA LEU A 165 15.95 4.32 11.66
C LEU A 165 15.75 5.72 12.25
N HIS A 166 16.80 6.31 12.83
CA HIS A 166 16.80 7.67 13.38
C HIS A 166 16.40 8.74 12.34
N MET A 167 16.84 8.61 11.07
CA MET A 167 16.43 9.53 10.00
C MET A 167 14.95 9.34 9.65
N ALA A 168 14.49 8.08 9.63
CA ALA A 168 13.10 7.76 9.34
C ALA A 168 12.16 8.27 10.44
N ARG A 169 12.56 8.14 11.72
CA ARG A 169 11.85 8.68 12.88
C ARG A 169 11.83 10.21 12.88
N PHE A 170 12.94 10.88 12.53
CA PHE A 170 12.97 12.34 12.37
C PHE A 170 11.98 12.86 11.32
N VAL A 171 11.95 12.25 10.13
CA VAL A 171 10.96 12.63 9.10
C VAL A 171 9.54 12.25 9.51
N GLY A 172 9.39 11.15 10.25
CA GLY A 172 8.12 10.72 10.84
C GLY A 172 7.55 11.75 11.81
N SER A 173 8.39 12.33 12.67
CA SER A 173 7.99 13.34 13.66
C SER A 173 7.63 14.67 12.99
N LEU A 174 8.38 15.11 11.98
CA LEU A 174 8.10 16.34 11.23
C LEU A 174 6.71 16.34 10.60
N ARG A 175 6.28 15.20 10.04
CA ARG A 175 4.99 15.14 9.33
C ARG A 175 3.82 14.62 10.18
N LYS A 176 4.08 14.17 11.42
CA LYS A 176 3.13 13.40 12.25
C LYS A 176 2.45 12.24 11.48
N GLY A 177 3.19 11.60 10.57
CA GLY A 177 2.70 10.50 9.73
C GLY A 177 1.85 10.85 8.49
N TYR A 178 1.55 12.13 8.20
CA TYR A 178 0.86 12.58 6.98
C TYR A 178 1.79 13.10 5.88
N GLY A 179 1.56 12.69 4.63
CA GLY A 179 2.40 13.06 3.49
C GLY A 179 3.35 11.95 3.06
N ILE A 180 3.98 12.17 1.91
CA ILE A 180 4.77 11.14 1.21
C ILE A 180 6.21 11.16 1.72
N THR A 181 6.71 9.99 2.08
CA THR A 181 8.13 9.78 2.35
C THR A 181 8.60 8.61 1.51
N VAL A 182 9.67 8.82 0.75
CA VAL A 182 10.37 7.81 -0.02
C VAL A 182 11.73 7.60 0.61
N TYR A 183 11.99 6.41 1.12
CA TYR A 183 13.30 5.98 1.62
C TYR A 183 14.11 5.46 0.44
N GLY A 184 15.15 6.20 0.08
CA GLY A 184 16.06 5.89 -1.01
C GLY A 184 17.16 4.94 -0.54
N ASN A 185 17.24 3.79 -1.20
CA ASN A 185 18.33 2.83 -1.02
C ASN A 185 19.13 2.70 -2.31
N VAL A 186 20.44 2.88 -2.24
CA VAL A 186 21.33 2.71 -3.40
C VAL A 186 22.25 1.54 -3.11
N LEU A 187 22.03 0.44 -3.82
CA LEU A 187 22.93 -0.70 -3.80
C LEU A 187 24.09 -0.41 -4.76
N THR A 188 25.27 -0.12 -4.21
CA THR A 188 26.48 0.12 -5.00
C THR A 188 26.98 -1.20 -5.59
N GLY A 189 26.94 -1.34 -6.91
CA GLY A 189 27.42 -2.51 -7.61
C GLY A 189 27.11 -2.45 -9.10
N ASP A 190 27.85 -3.25 -9.89
CA ASP A 190 27.59 -3.36 -11.32
C ASP A 190 26.42 -4.33 -11.58
N TRP A 191 25.51 -3.89 -12.44
CA TRP A 191 24.33 -4.61 -12.91
C TRP A 191 24.66 -5.94 -13.60
N ASN A 192 25.84 -6.04 -14.23
CA ASN A 192 26.25 -7.22 -14.96
C ASN A 192 26.49 -8.44 -14.05
N TYR A 193 26.79 -8.22 -12.76
CA TYR A 193 27.03 -9.31 -11.84
C TYR A 193 25.72 -9.90 -11.29
N LYS A 194 25.54 -11.21 -11.51
CA LYS A 194 24.37 -11.97 -11.00
C LYS A 194 24.24 -11.89 -9.48
N SER A 195 25.35 -11.78 -8.74
CA SER A 195 25.34 -11.63 -7.28
C SER A 195 24.65 -10.31 -6.85
N THR A 196 25.01 -9.18 -7.46
CA THR A 196 24.40 -7.86 -7.20
C THR A 196 22.90 -7.88 -7.45
N VAL A 197 22.49 -8.42 -8.60
CA VAL A 197 21.07 -8.52 -8.97
C VAL A 197 20.31 -9.47 -8.05
N LYS A 198 20.94 -10.58 -7.62
CA LYS A 198 20.35 -11.51 -6.65
C LYS A 198 20.13 -10.83 -5.30
N THR A 199 21.12 -10.10 -4.78
CA THR A 199 21.00 -9.33 -3.52
C THR A 199 19.91 -8.26 -3.62
N PHE A 200 19.87 -7.54 -4.73
CA PHE A 200 18.81 -6.55 -4.96
C PHE A 200 17.42 -7.20 -5.00
N ARG A 201 17.28 -8.35 -5.68
CA ARG A 201 16.01 -9.09 -5.74
C ARG A 201 15.62 -9.67 -4.38
N SER A 202 16.55 -10.24 -3.63
CA SER A 202 16.25 -10.82 -2.31
C SER A 202 15.80 -9.77 -1.30
N LYS A 203 16.35 -8.55 -1.39
CA LYS A 203 15.94 -7.41 -0.55
C LYS A 203 14.64 -6.74 -1.01
N LYS A 204 14.10 -7.10 -2.20
CA LYS A 204 12.94 -6.43 -2.81
C LYS A 204 11.58 -6.96 -2.33
N PHE A 205 11.54 -7.86 -1.34
CA PHE A 205 10.33 -8.65 -1.07
C PHE A 205 9.47 -8.24 0.13
N ASP A 206 9.75 -7.13 0.81
CA ASP A 206 8.76 -6.49 1.70
C ASP A 206 8.14 -5.28 1.00
N TYR A 207 7.32 -5.56 -0.02
CA TYR A 207 6.27 -4.70 -0.57
C TYR A 207 6.60 -3.25 -1.01
N GLY A 208 7.87 -2.83 -1.01
CA GLY A 208 8.24 -1.45 -1.32
C GLY A 208 7.66 -0.43 -0.32
N TYR A 209 7.25 -0.87 0.87
CA TYR A 209 6.84 -0.01 1.96
C TYR A 209 7.65 -0.33 3.21
N PHE A 210 7.87 0.68 4.03
CA PHE A 210 8.46 0.57 5.35
C PHE A 210 7.46 1.08 6.36
N GLU A 211 7.10 0.23 7.31
CA GLU A 211 6.29 0.60 8.46
C GLU A 211 7.01 0.16 9.72
N ASN A 212 7.28 1.12 10.59
CA ASN A 212 7.83 0.88 11.92
C ASN A 212 7.01 1.70 12.90
N THR A 213 6.47 1.03 13.91
CA THR A 213 5.82 1.72 15.03
C THR A 213 6.83 1.79 16.16
N SER A 214 7.28 3.00 16.48
CA SER A 214 8.13 3.22 17.65
C SER A 214 7.40 2.84 18.93
N VAL A 215 8.15 2.57 19.99
CA VAL A 215 7.61 2.25 21.33
C VAL A 215 6.66 3.36 21.82
N ASP A 216 6.92 4.61 21.41
CA ASP A 216 6.12 5.80 21.73
C ASP A 216 4.82 5.95 20.92
N GLY A 217 4.50 4.99 20.06
CA GLY A 217 3.34 5.06 19.16
C GLY A 217 3.55 5.93 17.92
N LEU A 218 4.76 6.49 17.71
CA LEU A 218 5.11 7.16 16.46
C LEU A 218 5.14 6.16 15.31
N LYS A 219 4.16 6.25 14.41
CA LYS A 219 4.08 5.43 13.21
C LYS A 219 4.89 6.04 12.08
N VAL A 220 6.06 5.47 11.83
CA VAL A 220 6.90 5.80 10.68
C VAL A 220 6.47 4.96 9.50
N ARG A 221 5.87 5.60 8.48
CA ARG A 221 5.37 4.93 7.28
C ARG A 221 5.90 5.57 6.01
N GLY A 222 6.46 4.83 5.08
CA GLY A 222 6.90 5.38 3.81
C GLY A 222 7.11 4.32 2.75
N PHE A 223 7.40 4.75 1.53
CA PHE A 223 7.74 3.86 0.42
C PHE A 223 9.25 3.65 0.38
N VAL A 224 9.71 2.46 0.02
CA VAL A 224 11.13 2.17 -0.16
C VAL A 224 11.42 2.11 -1.66
N SER A 225 12.34 2.95 -2.12
CA SER A 225 12.80 2.96 -3.50
C SER A 225 14.28 2.57 -3.55
N SER A 226 14.52 1.37 -4.02
CA SER A 226 15.88 0.82 -4.15
C SER A 226 16.35 0.91 -5.60
N VAL A 227 17.58 1.36 -5.82
CA VAL A 227 18.24 1.39 -7.13
C VAL A 227 19.61 0.71 -7.07
N ILE A 228 20.04 0.12 -8.17
CA ILE A 228 21.41 -0.39 -8.35
C ILE A 228 22.19 0.65 -9.15
N ALA A 229 23.35 1.05 -8.66
CA ALA A 229 24.21 2.00 -9.36
C ALA A 229 25.69 1.74 -9.07
N ASN A 230 26.57 2.23 -9.93
CA ASN A 230 28.02 2.06 -9.75
C ASN A 230 28.57 2.88 -8.58
N ASN A 231 27.89 3.98 -8.23
CA ASN A 231 28.25 4.87 -7.13
C ASN A 231 26.98 5.47 -6.49
N LEU A 232 27.11 6.06 -5.30
CA LEU A 232 25.98 6.59 -4.54
C LEU A 232 25.31 7.75 -5.29
N ARG A 233 26.12 8.61 -5.92
CA ARG A 233 25.64 9.77 -6.68
C ARG A 233 24.80 9.39 -7.88
N ALA A 234 25.22 8.44 -8.72
CA ALA A 234 24.40 8.03 -9.87
C ALA A 234 23.10 7.35 -9.43
N GLY A 235 23.14 6.62 -8.31
CA GLY A 235 21.94 6.09 -7.67
C GLY A 235 21.00 7.20 -7.20
N LEU A 236 21.53 8.21 -6.50
CA LEU A 236 20.76 9.39 -6.10
C LEU A 236 20.16 10.10 -7.32
N GLN A 237 20.94 10.37 -8.38
CA GLN A 237 20.43 11.01 -9.60
C GLN A 237 19.26 10.25 -10.21
N SER A 238 19.33 8.91 -10.21
CA SER A 238 18.22 8.06 -10.66
C SER A 238 16.98 8.24 -9.77
N LEU A 239 17.17 8.30 -8.45
CA LEU A 239 16.09 8.54 -7.49
C LEU A 239 15.50 9.95 -7.62
N LEU A 240 16.32 10.99 -7.82
CA LEU A 240 15.86 12.37 -8.01
C LEU A 240 14.93 12.49 -9.24
N CYS A 241 15.22 11.76 -10.31
CA CYS A 241 14.41 11.77 -11.53
C CYS A 241 13.17 10.87 -11.46
N CYS A 242 13.29 9.71 -10.79
CA CYS A 242 12.32 8.63 -10.91
C CYS A 242 11.52 8.32 -9.63
N ALA A 243 11.86 8.90 -8.48
CA ALA A 243 11.13 8.66 -7.23
C ALA A 243 9.74 9.32 -7.27
N GLY A 244 8.72 8.54 -6.90
CA GLY A 244 7.32 8.99 -6.85
C GLY A 244 6.56 8.88 -8.18
N LEU A 245 5.27 9.23 -8.14
CA LEU A 245 4.35 9.08 -9.29
C LEU A 245 3.52 10.35 -9.52
N GLY A 246 3.62 10.95 -10.71
CA GLY A 246 2.84 12.15 -11.05
C GLY A 246 3.08 13.32 -10.09
N VAL A 247 2.02 13.85 -9.47
CA VAL A 247 2.09 14.93 -8.47
C VAL A 247 2.68 14.44 -7.13
N MET A 248 2.64 13.13 -6.89
CA MET A 248 3.12 12.47 -5.67
C MET A 248 4.63 12.21 -5.76
N ARG A 249 5.41 13.24 -6.09
CA ARG A 249 6.88 13.21 -6.16
C ARG A 249 7.50 13.90 -4.93
N PRO A 250 8.67 13.44 -4.46
CA PRO A 250 9.44 14.14 -3.45
C PRO A 250 9.86 15.54 -3.92
N ASN A 251 9.87 16.50 -3.01
CA ASN A 251 10.35 17.87 -3.22
C ASN A 251 11.41 18.29 -2.18
N VAL A 252 11.63 17.49 -1.12
CA VAL A 252 12.70 17.69 -0.14
C VAL A 252 13.65 16.49 -0.17
N LEU A 253 14.95 16.73 -0.39
CA LEU A 253 16.02 15.73 -0.30
C LEU A 253 16.60 15.78 1.10
N MET A 254 16.51 14.69 1.84
CA MET A 254 17.16 14.55 3.14
C MET A 254 18.37 13.62 3.05
N LEU A 255 19.54 14.13 3.45
CA LEU A 255 20.79 13.39 3.55
C LEU A 255 21.24 13.31 5.02
N GLY A 256 21.92 12.22 5.38
CA GLY A 256 22.69 12.18 6.62
C GLY A 256 23.98 12.98 6.47
N PHE A 257 24.43 13.64 7.53
CA PHE A 257 25.74 14.29 7.56
C PHE A 257 26.86 13.24 7.52
N LYS A 258 27.86 13.42 6.65
CA LYS A 258 29.05 12.56 6.61
C LYS A 258 30.00 12.96 7.73
N GLU A 259 30.02 12.21 8.82
CA GLU A 259 30.87 12.51 9.99
C GLU A 259 32.35 12.22 9.73
N ASN A 260 32.67 11.15 9.01
CA ASN A 260 34.03 10.72 8.68
C ASN A 260 34.58 11.40 7.41
N TRP A 261 34.48 12.72 7.32
CA TRP A 261 34.94 13.50 6.16
C TRP A 261 36.44 13.85 6.22
N ASP A 262 37.00 13.87 7.42
CA ASP A 262 38.39 14.22 7.75
C ASP A 262 39.33 13.01 7.70
N VAL A 263 38.79 11.80 7.81
CA VAL A 263 39.55 10.56 7.66
C VAL A 263 39.92 10.37 6.18
N VAL A 264 41.20 10.59 5.87
CA VAL A 264 41.76 10.30 4.55
C VAL A 264 41.59 8.80 4.27
N GLU A 265 40.68 8.45 3.35
CA GLU A 265 40.51 7.08 2.87
C GLU A 265 41.84 6.59 2.27
N LYS A 266 42.66 5.89 3.06
CA LYS A 266 43.79 5.13 2.53
C LYS A 266 43.21 4.04 1.62
N LYS A 267 43.40 4.20 0.32
CA LYS A 267 42.83 3.36 -0.76
C LYS A 267 43.17 1.85 -0.67
N GLU A 268 43.99 1.41 0.29
CA GLU A 268 44.65 0.11 0.29
C GLU A 268 44.08 -0.94 1.28
N SER A 269 43.08 -0.63 2.10
CA SER A 269 42.48 -1.62 3.00
C SER A 269 40.97 -1.58 2.93
N LYS A 270 40.41 -2.09 1.83
CA LYS A 270 38.95 -2.19 1.65
C LYS A 270 38.42 -3.45 2.33
N SER A 271 37.98 -3.31 3.58
CA SER A 271 36.90 -4.13 4.10
C SER A 271 35.62 -3.86 3.27
N ASN A 272 34.70 -4.81 3.16
CA ASN A 272 33.47 -4.62 2.37
C ASN A 272 32.55 -3.52 2.93
N GLU A 273 32.70 -3.16 4.21
CA GLU A 273 31.91 -2.11 4.86
C GLU A 273 32.42 -0.70 4.52
N ASP A 274 33.73 -0.53 4.31
CA ASP A 274 34.34 0.76 3.92
C ASP A 274 34.05 1.17 2.47
N ARG A 275 33.51 0.27 1.64
CA ARG A 275 33.10 0.59 0.25
C ARG A 275 31.74 1.27 0.16
N ILE A 276 31.01 1.38 1.28
CA ILE A 276 29.61 1.85 1.32
C ILE A 276 29.52 3.38 1.54
N GLY A 277 30.62 4.02 1.95
CA GLY A 277 30.68 5.47 2.13
C GLY A 277 30.90 6.22 0.82
N ALA A 278 30.08 7.24 0.53
CA ALA A 278 30.40 8.21 -0.51
C ALA A 278 31.65 9.00 -0.12
N SER A 279 32.51 9.26 -1.11
CA SER A 279 33.64 10.19 -0.99
C SER A 279 33.13 11.60 -0.67
N VAL A 280 33.96 12.45 -0.05
CA VAL A 280 33.58 13.84 0.25
C VAL A 280 33.17 14.59 -1.02
N ASP A 281 33.90 14.42 -2.12
CA ASP A 281 33.58 15.03 -3.42
C ASP A 281 32.24 14.54 -3.95
N GLU A 282 31.96 13.24 -3.77
CA GLU A 282 30.70 12.64 -4.17
C GLU A 282 29.53 13.19 -3.35
N TYR A 283 29.70 13.31 -2.03
CA TYR A 283 28.71 13.86 -1.12
C TYR A 283 28.36 15.32 -1.43
N VAL A 284 29.38 16.16 -1.66
CA VAL A 284 29.17 17.56 -2.06
C VAL A 284 28.50 17.63 -3.44
N ALA A 285 28.84 16.72 -4.35
CA ALA A 285 28.21 16.68 -5.66
C ALA A 285 26.74 16.23 -5.60
N MET A 286 26.37 15.31 -4.69
CA MET A 286 24.97 14.95 -4.44
C MET A 286 24.14 16.15 -3.97
N ILE A 287 24.70 16.97 -3.06
CA ILE A 287 24.09 18.21 -2.61
C ILE A 287 23.83 19.17 -3.78
N ARG A 288 24.85 19.35 -4.65
CA ARG A 288 24.73 20.19 -5.85
C ARG A 288 23.66 19.66 -6.81
N ASP A 289 23.57 18.34 -6.98
CA ASP A 289 22.57 17.73 -7.86
C ASP A 289 21.15 17.94 -7.31
N GLY A 290 20.95 17.88 -5.99
CA GLY A 290 19.67 18.21 -5.35
C GLY A 290 19.21 19.65 -5.64
N PHE A 291 20.11 20.62 -5.51
CA PHE A 291 19.81 22.01 -5.86
C PHE A 291 19.51 22.20 -7.35
N LYS A 292 20.26 21.54 -8.24
CA LYS A 292 20.01 21.60 -9.69
C LYS A 292 18.64 21.05 -10.08
N MET A 293 18.15 20.05 -9.35
CA MET A 293 16.82 19.48 -9.53
C MET A 293 15.70 20.35 -8.93
N GLY A 294 16.02 21.49 -8.31
CA GLY A 294 15.03 22.38 -7.69
C GLY A 294 14.41 21.80 -6.42
N MET A 295 15.11 20.89 -5.74
CA MET A 295 14.65 20.32 -4.47
C MET A 295 15.12 21.16 -3.29
N SER A 296 14.30 21.20 -2.24
CA SER A 296 14.73 21.67 -0.93
C SER A 296 15.70 20.64 -0.33
N LEU A 297 16.75 21.10 0.35
CA LEU A 297 17.76 20.22 0.93
C LEU A 297 17.68 20.23 2.46
N MET A 298 17.77 19.05 3.06
CA MET A 298 17.83 18.86 4.51
C MET A 298 19.01 17.94 4.83
N ILE A 299 19.84 18.34 5.79
CA ILE A 299 20.98 17.54 6.25
C ILE A 299 20.81 17.24 7.74
N GLY A 300 20.58 15.97 8.06
CA GLY A 300 20.47 15.50 9.45
C GLY A 300 21.85 15.18 10.03
N ARG A 301 22.25 15.87 11.09
CA ARG A 301 23.52 15.63 11.80
C ARG A 301 23.25 15.21 13.23
N ASN A 302 24.00 14.22 13.75
CA ASN A 302 23.87 13.72 15.12
C ASN A 302 22.45 13.23 15.51
N LEU A 303 21.61 12.87 14.53
CA LEU A 303 20.25 12.38 14.82
C LEU A 303 20.25 11.07 15.60
N GLN A 304 21.33 10.30 15.53
CA GLN A 304 21.56 9.09 16.30
C GLN A 304 21.75 9.33 17.81
N LYS A 305 22.06 10.56 18.22
CA LYS A 305 22.21 10.93 19.65
C LYS A 305 20.88 11.26 20.33
N ILE A 306 19.83 11.48 19.53
CA ILE A 306 18.49 11.76 20.04
C ILE A 306 17.91 10.44 20.56
N ASN A 307 17.38 10.46 21.78
CA ASN A 307 16.63 9.34 22.30
C ASN A 307 15.23 9.34 21.65
N TRP A 308 15.05 8.46 20.67
CA TRP A 308 13.85 8.38 19.86
C TRP A 308 12.75 7.49 20.45
N ASP A 309 13.01 6.87 21.60
CA ASP A 309 12.10 5.99 22.33
C ASP A 309 11.65 6.61 23.68
N GLU A 310 11.97 7.89 23.91
CA GLU A 310 11.60 8.61 25.13
C GLU A 310 10.56 9.70 24.81
N ARG A 311 9.41 9.61 25.49
CA ARG A 311 8.26 10.48 25.26
C ARG A 311 8.18 11.58 26.32
N VAL A 312 7.94 12.82 25.89
CA VAL A 312 7.38 13.86 26.75
C VAL A 312 5.89 13.57 26.95
N PRO A 313 5.39 13.39 28.18
CA PRO A 313 3.98 13.03 28.43
C PRO A 313 3.01 13.98 27.72
N GLU A 314 1.87 13.48 27.25
CA GLU A 314 0.81 14.32 26.68
C GLU A 314 0.35 15.36 27.71
N GLY A 315 0.63 16.64 27.45
CA GLY A 315 0.33 17.75 28.37
C GLY A 315 1.52 18.23 29.20
N GLY A 316 2.68 17.57 29.11
CA GLY A 316 3.95 18.11 29.62
C GLY A 316 4.54 19.14 28.65
N THR A 317 4.97 20.29 29.16
CA THR A 317 5.91 21.13 28.42
C THR A 317 7.24 20.39 28.35
N ALA A 318 7.72 20.12 27.14
CA ALA A 318 9.12 19.79 26.99
C ALA A 318 9.89 21.06 27.37
N ASP A 319 10.55 21.07 28.52
CA ASP A 319 11.43 22.18 28.91
C ASP A 319 12.66 22.16 28.02
N GLY A 320 12.54 22.79 26.86
CA GLY A 320 13.57 22.82 25.83
C GLY A 320 13.28 23.88 24.78
N TYR A 321 14.35 24.36 24.14
CA TYR A 321 14.28 25.36 23.08
C TYR A 321 14.64 24.71 21.74
N ILE A 322 13.95 25.14 20.69
CA ILE A 322 14.36 24.87 19.30
C ILE A 322 14.90 26.19 18.76
N ASP A 323 16.21 26.31 18.71
CA ASP A 323 16.86 27.50 18.20
C ASP A 323 16.88 27.47 16.66
N VAL A 324 16.23 28.46 16.05
CA VAL A 324 16.13 28.59 14.59
C VAL A 324 16.97 29.76 14.14
N TYR A 325 18.06 29.47 13.42
CA TYR A 325 18.97 30.48 12.87
C TYR A 325 18.60 30.79 11.41
N TRP A 326 17.80 31.84 11.21
CA TRP A 326 17.39 32.29 9.88
C TRP A 326 18.39 33.32 9.33
N LEU A 327 19.30 32.84 8.46
CA LEU A 327 20.41 33.66 7.95
C LEU A 327 20.13 34.28 6.58
N VAL A 328 19.28 33.64 5.76
CA VAL A 328 18.94 34.05 4.39
C VAL A 328 17.48 33.71 4.13
N ASP A 329 16.78 34.55 3.34
CA ASP A 329 15.41 34.27 2.92
C ASP A 329 15.36 32.99 2.08
N ASP A 330 14.66 31.99 2.60
CA ASP A 330 14.46 30.67 2.02
C ASP A 330 13.00 30.45 1.60
N GLY A 331 12.20 31.52 1.54
CA GLY A 331 10.77 31.46 1.22
C GLY A 331 9.91 30.94 2.37
N GLY A 332 10.44 30.95 3.61
CA GLY A 332 9.72 30.57 4.82
C GLY A 332 9.78 29.08 5.16
N LEU A 333 10.63 28.30 4.49
CA LEU A 333 10.79 26.86 4.74
C LEU A 333 11.34 26.59 6.14
N THR A 334 12.23 27.44 6.64
CA THR A 334 12.85 27.34 7.98
C THR A 334 11.83 27.54 9.11
N LEU A 335 10.72 28.23 8.85
CA LEU A 335 9.67 28.52 9.84
C LEU A 335 8.44 27.60 9.72
N LEU A 336 8.38 26.79 8.65
CA LEU A 336 7.33 25.79 8.43
C LEU A 336 7.62 24.51 9.21
#